data_AF-A0A0V0HJC4-F1
#
_entry.id   AF-A0A0V0HJC4-F1
#
_cell.length_a   1.000
_cell.length_b   1.000
_cell.length_c   1.000
_cell.angle_alpha   90.00
_cell.angle_beta   90.00
_cell.angle_gamma   90.00
#
_symmetry.space_group_name_H-M   'P 1'
#
loop_
_entity.id
_entity.type
_entity.pdbx_description
1 polymer ?
#
loop_
_entity_poly.entity_id
_entity_poly.type
_entity_poly.pdbx_seq_one_letter_code
_entity_poly.pdbx_strand_id
1 'polypeptide(L)'
;MLKSDGLSTEGEHEIATRAINFFQNQFTEEGATNNLSLLQHIYTWVSDEDNIILNVIPREEEIKRVVFEFNGDSVCGPDGFTGHFY
;
A
#
# COMPACT_ATOMS: atom_id res chain seq x y z
N MET A 1 -7.36 -32.12 4.40
CA MET A 1 -6.56 -31.66 3.23
C MET A 1 -6.23 -32.88 2.37
N LEU A 2 -6.04 -32.73 1.06
CA LEU A 2 -5.62 -33.84 0.20
C LEU A 2 -4.10 -34.05 0.31
N LYS A 3 -3.69 -35.31 0.38
CA LYS A 3 -2.30 -35.74 0.24
C LYS A 3 -1.85 -35.54 -1.21
N SER A 4 -0.54 -35.57 -1.45
CA SER A 4 0.08 -35.43 -2.77
C SER A 4 -0.23 -36.60 -3.73
N ASP A 5 -0.74 -37.70 -3.19
CA ASP A 5 -1.27 -38.88 -3.89
C ASP A 5 -2.80 -38.81 -4.08
N GLY A 6 -3.45 -37.72 -3.66
CA GLY A 6 -4.89 -37.53 -3.74
C GLY A 6 -5.71 -38.20 -2.62
N LEU A 7 -5.09 -38.80 -1.60
CA LEU A 7 -5.82 -39.36 -0.46
C LEU A 7 -6.22 -38.29 0.57
N SER A 8 -7.36 -38.45 1.25
CA SER A 8 -7.69 -37.61 2.41
C SER A 8 -6.74 -37.87 3.58
N THR A 9 -6.26 -36.80 4.22
CA THR A 9 -5.64 -36.89 5.55
C THR A 9 -6.73 -36.95 6.62
N GLU A 10 -6.66 -37.95 7.50
CA GLU A 10 -7.60 -38.16 8.60
C GLU A 10 -6.82 -38.23 9.91
N GLY A 11 -7.13 -37.33 10.85
CA GLY A 11 -6.44 -37.22 12.14
C GLY A 11 -5.94 -35.81 12.43
N GLU A 12 -6.32 -35.27 13.58
CA GLU A 12 -6.06 -33.88 13.98
C GLU A 12 -4.55 -33.53 14.00
N HIS A 13 -3.71 -34.45 14.47
CA HIS A 13 -2.26 -34.26 14.53
C HIS A 13 -1.59 -34.23 13.14
N GLU A 14 -2.05 -35.08 12.21
CA GLU A 14 -1.51 -35.12 10.84
C GLU A 14 -1.91 -33.85 10.08
N ILE A 15 -3.15 -33.38 10.28
CA ILE A 15 -3.64 -32.11 9.71
C ILE A 15 -2.83 -30.93 10.25
N ALA A 16 -2.64 -30.85 11.57
CA ALA A 16 -1.89 -29.76 12.21
C ALA A 16 -0.44 -29.72 11.72
N THR A 17 0.25 -30.85 11.71
CA THR A 17 1.64 -30.96 11.24
C THR A 17 1.77 -30.53 9.78
N ARG A 18 0.81 -30.93 8.93
CA ARG A 18 0.82 -30.57 7.51
C ARG A 18 0.53 -29.09 7.28
N ALA A 19 -0.39 -28.49 8.04
CA ALA A 19 -0.67 -27.07 7.97
C ALA A 19 0.56 -26.26 8.39
N ILE A 20 1.23 -26.64 9.48
CA ILE A 20 2.46 -26.00 9.94
C ILE A 20 3.55 -26.07 8.87
N ASN A 21 3.83 -27.27 8.34
CA ASN A 21 4.86 -27.44 7.31
C ASN A 21 4.53 -26.68 6.02
N PHE A 22 3.25 -26.65 5.61
CA PHE A 22 2.82 -25.92 4.42
C PHE A 22 3.08 -24.42 4.56
N PHE A 23 2.62 -23.81 5.65
CA PHE A 23 2.79 -22.36 5.85
C PHE A 23 4.24 -22.01 6.17
N GLN A 24 4.97 -22.83 6.93
CA GLN A 24 6.40 -22.63 7.12
C GLN A 24 7.11 -22.59 5.77
N ASN A 25 6.93 -23.60 4.91
CA ASN A 25 7.55 -23.61 3.58
C ASN A 25 7.11 -22.43 2.71
N GLN A 26 5.84 -22.01 2.77
CA GLN A 26 5.34 -20.85 2.02
C GLN A 26 6.00 -19.54 2.46
N PHE A 27 6.30 -19.38 3.76
CA PHE A 27 6.87 -18.16 4.31
C PHE A 27 8.39 -18.21 4.51
N THR A 28 9.02 -19.38 4.28
CA THR A 28 10.48 -19.58 4.34
C THR A 28 11.08 -20.02 3.01
N GLU A 29 10.34 -19.93 1.90
CA GLU A 29 10.90 -20.13 0.56
C GLU A 29 11.98 -19.07 0.28
N GLU A 30 13.22 -19.38 0.67
CA GLU A 30 14.44 -18.70 0.27
C GLU A 30 14.71 -19.01 -1.20
N GLY A 31 13.95 -18.39 -2.11
CA GLY A 31 14.04 -18.83 -3.50
C GLY A 31 13.16 -18.15 -4.51
N ALA A 32 12.29 -17.23 -4.11
CA ALA A 32 11.81 -16.27 -5.08
C ALA A 32 13.01 -15.41 -5.50
N THR A 33 13.70 -15.82 -6.56
CA THR A 33 14.39 -14.87 -7.43
C THR A 33 13.29 -13.95 -7.90
N ASN A 34 13.03 -12.88 -7.12
CA ASN A 34 12.03 -11.89 -7.45
C ASN A 34 12.42 -11.40 -8.83
N ASN A 35 11.71 -11.87 -9.85
CA ASN A 35 12.01 -11.48 -11.21
C ASN A 35 11.47 -10.06 -11.36
N LEU A 36 12.28 -9.10 -10.91
CA LEU A 36 11.94 -7.68 -10.91
C LEU A 36 11.82 -7.12 -12.33
N SER A 37 12.12 -7.91 -13.37
CA SER A 37 11.82 -7.51 -14.76
C SER A 37 10.34 -7.20 -14.97
N LEU A 38 9.43 -7.78 -14.19
CA LEU A 38 8.02 -7.38 -14.23
C LEU A 38 7.80 -5.94 -13.77
N LEU A 39 8.61 -5.45 -12.81
CA LEU A 39 8.53 -4.07 -12.34
C LEU A 39 8.99 -3.06 -13.40
N GLN A 40 9.78 -3.47 -14.40
CA GLN A 40 10.23 -2.58 -15.48
C GLN A 40 9.06 -2.07 -16.37
N HIS A 41 7.89 -2.71 -16.28
CA HIS A 41 6.68 -2.32 -17.00
C HIS A 41 5.77 -1.41 -16.15
N ILE A 42 6.10 -1.21 -14.88
CA ILE A 42 5.39 -0.26 -14.02
C ILE A 42 5.95 1.13 -14.35
N TYR A 43 5.09 1.98 -14.91
CA TYR A 43 5.45 3.37 -15.14
C TYR A 43 5.75 4.08 -13.82
N THR A 44 6.85 4.81 -13.78
CA THR A 44 7.18 5.69 -12.67
C THR A 44 6.38 6.99 -12.86
N TRP A 45 5.31 7.16 -12.09
CA TRP A 45 4.43 8.34 -12.15
C TRP A 45 4.92 9.50 -11.30
N VAL A 46 5.70 9.21 -10.26
CA VAL A 46 6.26 10.18 -9.35
C VAL A 46 7.77 10.05 -9.46
N SER A 47 8.41 11.08 -10.02
CA SER A 47 9.86 11.15 -10.12
C SER A 47 10.49 11.39 -8.74
N ASP A 48 11.81 11.21 -8.65
CA ASP A 48 12.56 11.55 -7.45
C ASP A 48 12.46 13.06 -7.18
N GLU A 49 12.42 13.90 -8.22
CA GLU A 49 12.18 15.33 -8.12
C GLU A 49 10.78 15.65 -7.55
N ASP A 50 9.73 14.96 -8.02
CA ASP A 50 8.38 15.12 -7.49
C ASP A 50 8.34 14.74 -6.00
N ASN A 51 8.99 13.65 -5.62
CA ASN A 51 9.10 13.24 -4.23
C ASN A 51 9.82 14.30 -3.38
N ILE A 52 10.89 14.90 -3.89
CA ILE A 52 11.57 15.99 -3.18
C ILE A 52 10.61 17.16 -2.96
N ILE A 53 9.90 17.60 -4.00
CA ILE A 53 8.96 18.73 -3.92
C ILE A 53 7.83 18.43 -2.95
N LEU A 54 7.25 17.22 -2.98
CA LEU A 54 6.14 16.80 -2.12
C LEU A 54 6.54 16.66 -0.64
N ASN A 55 7.82 16.45 -0.34
CA ASN A 55 8.32 16.31 1.03
C ASN A 55 8.89 17.61 1.61
N VAL A 56 8.96 18.69 0.83
CA VAL A 56 9.44 20.00 1.32
C VAL A 56 8.37 20.64 2.19
N ILE A 57 8.80 21.26 3.29
CA ILE A 57 7.93 22.09 4.12
C ILE A 57 7.48 23.30 3.28
N PRO A 58 6.16 23.52 3.11
CA PRO A 58 5.66 24.62 2.29
C PRO A 58 6.06 25.97 2.89
N ARG A 59 6.33 26.95 2.02
CA ARG A 59 6.67 28.31 2.45
C ARG A 59 5.43 29.07 2.89
N GLU A 60 5.62 30.07 3.73
CA GLU A 60 4.53 30.93 4.20
C GLU A 60 3.79 31.60 3.02
N GLU A 61 4.51 32.03 1.99
CA GLU A 61 3.92 32.63 0.80
C GLU A 61 3.08 31.64 -0.01
N GLU A 62 3.46 30.37 -0.05
CA GLU A 62 2.70 29.31 -0.72
C GLU A 62 1.41 29.02 0.02
N ILE A 63 1.50 28.90 1.35
CA ILE A 63 0.33 28.71 2.23
C ILE A 63 -0.63 29.88 2.06
N LYS A 64 -0.16 31.12 2.18
CA LYS A 64 -0.99 32.32 2.00
C LYS A 64 -1.68 32.33 0.65
N ARG A 65 -0.93 32.12 -0.43
CA ARG A 65 -1.49 32.14 -1.78
C ARG A 65 -2.62 31.12 -1.93
N VAL A 66 -2.40 29.87 -1.51
CA VAL A 66 -3.41 28.81 -1.62
C VAL A 66 -4.66 29.12 -0.80
N VAL A 67 -4.50 29.68 0.40
CA VAL A 67 -5.63 30.09 1.25
C VAL A 67 -6.44 31.21 0.59
N PHE A 68 -5.78 32.25 0.04
CA PHE A 68 -6.48 33.35 -0.63
C PHE A 68 -7.08 32.99 -2.00
N GLU A 69 -6.50 32.02 -2.71
CA GLU A 69 -7.06 31.46 -3.95
C GLU A 69 -8.19 30.46 -3.69
N PHE A 70 -8.42 30.10 -2.42
CA PHE A 70 -9.44 29.12 -2.06
C PHE A 70 -10.83 29.69 -2.32
N ASN A 71 -11.67 28.91 -3.00
CA ASN A 71 -13.05 29.34 -3.27
C ASN A 71 -13.88 29.28 -1.98
N GLY A 72 -14.15 30.46 -1.41
CA GLY A 72 -14.94 30.62 -0.18
C GLY A 72 -16.32 29.96 -0.23
N ASP A 73 -16.93 29.94 -1.42
CA ASP A 73 -18.27 29.41 -1.65
C ASP A 73 -18.30 27.88 -1.85
N SER A 74 -17.16 27.21 -1.70
CA SER A 74 -17.10 25.75 -1.69
C SER A 74 -17.93 25.16 -0.54
N VAL A 75 -18.60 24.05 -0.80
CA VAL A 75 -19.40 23.33 0.21
C VAL A 75 -18.47 22.89 1.35
N CYS A 76 -18.95 23.04 2.59
CA CYS A 76 -18.16 22.64 3.75
C CYS A 76 -17.84 21.15 3.73
N GLY A 77 -16.64 20.80 4.19
CA GLY A 77 -16.25 19.41 4.39
C GLY A 77 -16.98 18.76 5.58
N PRO A 78 -16.62 17.52 5.94
CA PRO A 78 -17.12 16.87 7.15
C PRO A 78 -16.82 17.63 8.45
N ASP A 79 -15.87 18.58 8.40
CA ASP A 79 -15.51 19.48 9.51
C ASP A 79 -16.47 20.66 9.69
N GLY A 80 -17.37 20.92 8.72
CA GLY A 80 -18.38 21.96 8.79
C GLY A 80 -17.86 23.37 8.50
N PHE A 81 -16.59 23.55 8.11
CA PHE A 81 -16.04 24.84 7.72
C PHE A 81 -16.08 25.02 6.20
N THR A 82 -16.43 26.23 5.74
CA THR A 82 -16.33 26.62 4.33
C THR A 82 -15.02 27.34 4.07
N GLY A 83 -14.72 27.60 2.79
CA GLY A 83 -13.52 28.34 2.43
C GLY A 83 -13.45 29.75 3.03
N HIS A 84 -14.58 30.35 3.41
CA HIS A 84 -14.63 31.67 4.07
C HIS A 84 -14.01 31.71 5.47
N PHE A 85 -13.84 30.55 6.12
CA PHE A 85 -13.24 30.48 7.45
C PHE A 85 -11.71 30.62 7.43
N TYR A 86 -11.08 30.16 6.35
CA TYR A 86 -9.63 30.10 6.18
C TYR A 86 -9.14 31.31 5.39
#